data_AF-A0A3C0NPF2-F1
#
_entry.id   AF-A0A3C0NPF2-F1
#
_cell.length_a   1.000
_cell.length_b   1.000
_cell.length_c   1.000
_cell.angle_alpha   90.00
_cell.angle_beta   90.00
_cell.angle_gamma   90.00
#
_symmetry.space_group_name_H-M   'P 1'
#
loop_
_entity.id
_entity.type
_entity.pdbx_description
1 polymer ?
#
loop_
_entity_poly.entity_id
_entity_poly.type
_entity_poly.pdbx_seq_one_letter_code
_entity_poly.pdbx_strand_id
1 'polypeptide(L)'
;MIENAEKFFARYQTDEALRARVKEALDCYPGSFEIREPLVEEVLLPIARDLGLDFTVSELRAYETRKKLSHLHQSDEEYFASIEDEEGFWLLDNGWEYDEEVLRAGEEWKK
;
A
#
# COMPACT_ATOMS: atom_id res chain seq x y z
N MET A 1 -12.17 2.56 -0.98
CA MET A 1 -11.86 3.38 -2.19
C MET A 1 -10.34 3.51 -2.29
N ILE A 2 -9.75 3.52 -3.49
CA ILE A 2 -8.29 3.71 -3.67
C ILE A 2 -7.79 5.00 -2.98
N GLU A 3 -8.61 6.05 -2.97
CA GLU A 3 -8.32 7.32 -2.29
C GLU A 3 -8.08 7.17 -0.76
N ASN A 4 -8.66 6.16 -0.12
CA ASN A 4 -8.44 5.90 1.30
C ASN A 4 -7.07 5.28 1.54
N ALA A 5 -6.62 4.39 0.66
CA ALA A 5 -5.26 3.87 0.69
C ALA A 5 -4.25 5.03 0.50
N GLU A 6 -4.47 5.92 -0.46
CA GLU A 6 -3.63 7.12 -0.65
C GLU A 6 -3.54 7.98 0.62
N LYS A 7 -4.69 8.31 1.22
CA LYS A 7 -4.72 9.11 2.45
C LYS A 7 -4.04 8.40 3.62
N PHE A 8 -4.19 7.08 3.70
CA PHE A 8 -3.52 6.27 4.72
C PHE A 8 -2.01 6.37 4.57
N PHE A 9 -1.46 6.15 3.37
CA PHE A 9 -0.01 6.21 3.16
C PHE A 9 0.57 7.63 3.25
N ALA A 10 -0.18 8.65 2.82
CA ALA A 10 0.21 10.04 3.04
C ALA A 10 0.33 10.37 4.54
N ARG A 11 -0.56 9.82 5.36
CA ARG A 11 -0.47 9.92 6.81
C ARG A 11 0.67 9.07 7.37
N TYR A 12 0.85 7.85 6.88
CA TYR A 12 1.92 6.93 7.29
C TYR A 12 3.32 7.54 7.13
N GLN A 13 3.54 8.31 6.06
CA GLN A 13 4.81 9.03 5.84
C GLN A 13 5.07 10.16 6.86
N THR A 14 4.03 10.77 7.41
CA THR A 14 4.15 11.96 8.28
C THR A 14 3.89 11.69 9.76
N ASP A 15 3.15 10.63 10.08
CA ASP A 15 2.68 10.29 11.43
C ASP A 15 3.53 9.15 12.02
N GLU A 16 4.48 9.51 12.89
CA GLU A 16 5.35 8.54 13.57
C GLU A 16 4.58 7.58 14.48
N ALA A 17 3.49 8.04 15.11
CA ALA A 17 2.67 7.19 15.96
C ALA A 17 1.95 6.11 15.15
N LEU A 18 1.52 6.45 13.93
CA LEU A 18 0.96 5.48 13.01
C LEU A 18 1.99 4.43 12.60
N ARG A 19 3.23 4.83 12.27
CA ARG A 19 4.31 3.88 11.97
C ARG A 19 4.65 2.97 13.15
N ALA A 20 4.72 3.52 14.36
CA ALA A 20 4.95 2.74 15.57
C ALA A 20 3.85 1.70 15.80
N ARG A 21 2.58 2.08 15.55
CA ARG A 21 1.43 1.19 15.68
C ARG A 21 1.45 0.05 14.64
N VAL A 22 1.81 0.37 13.39
CA VAL A 22 1.98 -0.65 12.35
C VAL A 22 3.13 -1.60 12.69
N LYS A 23 4.25 -1.07 13.19
CA LYS A 23 5.38 -1.88 13.65
C LYS A 23 5.01 -2.80 14.82
N GLU A 24 4.29 -2.31 15.81
CA GLU A 24 3.81 -3.13 16.93
C GLU A 24 2.89 -4.26 16.44
N ALA A 25 1.98 -3.96 15.52
CA ALA A 25 1.10 -4.96 14.92
C ALA A 25 1.89 -6.00 14.09
N LEU A 26 2.96 -5.59 13.40
CA LEU A 26 3.88 -6.51 12.73
C LEU A 26 4.62 -7.40 13.73
N ASP A 27 5.14 -6.86 14.83
CA ASP A 27 5.86 -7.61 15.86
C ASP A 27 4.94 -8.62 16.57
N CYS A 28 3.63 -8.35 16.62
CA CYS A 28 2.63 -9.26 17.17
C CYS A 28 2.04 -10.24 16.16
N TYR A 29 2.34 -10.11 14.86
CA TYR A 29 1.74 -10.94 13.82
C TYR A 29 2.31 -12.37 13.88
N PRO A 30 1.48 -13.40 14.17
CA PRO A 30 1.94 -14.77 14.34
C PRO A 30 2.13 -15.52 13.01
N GLY A 31 1.71 -14.92 11.90
CA GLY A 31 1.74 -15.53 10.57
C GLY A 31 3.06 -15.33 9.84
N SER A 32 3.13 -15.85 8.61
CA SER A 32 4.31 -15.65 7.77
C SER A 32 4.28 -14.30 7.07
N PHE A 33 5.37 -13.55 7.14
CA PHE A 33 5.61 -12.34 6.34
C PHE A 33 5.76 -12.64 4.85
N GLU A 34 5.89 -13.90 4.45
CA GLU A 34 5.93 -14.29 3.04
C GLU A 34 4.55 -14.29 2.39
N ILE A 35 3.47 -14.40 3.18
CA ILE A 35 2.10 -14.35 2.67
C ILE A 35 1.54 -12.94 2.91
N ARG A 36 1.53 -12.13 1.85
CA ARG A 36 1.27 -10.69 1.96
C ARG A 36 -0.20 -10.32 2.12
N GLU A 37 -1.15 -11.05 1.56
CA GLU A 37 -2.56 -10.73 1.76
C GLU A 37 -2.96 -10.87 3.24
N PRO A 38 -2.71 -12.00 3.94
CA PRO A 38 -3.05 -12.13 5.35
C PRO A 38 -2.29 -11.14 6.23
N LEU A 39 -1.04 -10.81 5.87
CA LEU A 39 -0.28 -9.76 6.56
C LEU A 39 -1.01 -8.42 6.48
N VAL A 40 -1.44 -8.02 5.28
CA VAL A 40 -2.20 -6.77 5.09
C VAL A 40 -3.55 -6.82 5.81
N GLU A 41 -4.27 -7.93 5.72
CA GLU A 41 -5.59 -8.11 6.32
C GLU A 41 -5.57 -8.05 7.85
N GLU A 42 -4.54 -8.60 8.49
CA GLU A 42 -4.43 -8.67 9.95
C GLU A 42 -3.68 -7.47 10.56
N VAL A 43 -2.83 -6.79 9.77
CA VAL A 43 -2.00 -5.67 10.27
C VAL A 43 -2.51 -4.33 9.76
N LEU A 44 -2.56 -4.14 8.44
CA LEU A 44 -2.83 -2.83 7.83
C LEU A 44 -4.31 -2.47 7.86
N LEU A 45 -5.19 -3.38 7.44
CA LEU A 45 -6.62 -3.10 7.31
C LEU A 45 -7.29 -2.72 8.65
N PRO A 46 -6.98 -3.36 9.78
CA PRO A 46 -7.57 -2.98 11.07
C PRO A 46 -7.14 -1.58 11.50
N ILE A 47 -5.88 -1.22 11.27
CA ILE A 47 -5.36 0.12 11.58
C ILE A 47 -6.00 1.17 10.66
N ALA A 48 -6.13 0.88 9.37
CA ALA A 48 -6.79 1.76 8.41
C ALA A 48 -8.28 1.99 8.78
N ARG A 49 -8.98 0.92 9.18
CA ARG A 49 -10.35 0.99 9.70
C ARG A 49 -10.48 1.87 10.93
N ASP A 50 -9.57 1.73 11.89
CA ASP A 50 -9.59 2.55 13.11
C ASP A 50 -9.37 4.04 12.85
N LEU A 51 -8.71 4.38 11.74
CA LEU A 51 -8.54 5.76 11.26
C LEU A 51 -9.72 6.27 10.42
N GLY A 52 -10.73 5.43 10.16
CA GLY A 52 -11.82 5.74 9.22
C GLY A 52 -11.37 5.80 7.76
N LEU A 53 -10.24 5.16 7.45
CA LEU A 53 -9.64 5.07 6.12
C LEU A 53 -9.74 3.64 5.59
N ASP A 54 -10.89 2.99 5.75
CA ASP A 54 -11.10 1.62 5.28
C ASP A 54 -10.80 1.49 3.77
N PHE A 55 -9.99 0.49 3.42
CA PHE A 55 -9.76 0.05 2.05
C PHE A 55 -9.63 -1.48 2.00
N THR A 56 -9.65 -2.05 0.80
CA THR A 56 -9.49 -3.49 0.57
C THR A 56 -8.10 -3.83 0.05
N VAL A 57 -7.71 -5.11 0.12
CA VAL A 57 -6.44 -5.60 -0.46
C VAL A 57 -6.35 -5.26 -1.97
N SER A 58 -7.45 -5.39 -2.71
CA SER A 58 -7.50 -5.03 -4.12
C SER A 58 -7.27 -3.53 -4.36
N GLU A 59 -7.79 -2.67 -3.47
CA GLU A 59 -7.56 -1.22 -3.54
C GLU A 59 -6.13 -0.84 -3.18
N LEU A 60 -5.53 -1.53 -2.20
CA LEU A 60 -4.11 -1.40 -1.89
C LEU A 60 -3.26 -1.78 -3.10
N ARG A 61 -3.55 -2.92 -3.74
CA ARG A 61 -2.86 -3.37 -4.96
C ARG A 61 -2.95 -2.34 -6.08
N ALA A 62 -4.14 -1.77 -6.30
CA ALA A 62 -4.35 -0.73 -7.31
C ALA A 62 -3.58 0.56 -6.97
N TYR A 63 -3.54 0.97 -5.70
CA TYR A 63 -2.74 2.11 -5.23
C TYR A 63 -1.25 1.90 -5.52
N GLU A 64 -0.69 0.76 -5.10
CA GLU A 64 0.72 0.44 -5.31
C GLU A 64 1.08 0.33 -6.79
N THR A 65 0.17 -0.24 -7.60
CA THR A 65 0.35 -0.38 -9.04
C THR A 65 0.39 0.98 -9.73
N ARG A 66 -0.54 1.89 -9.40
CA ARG A 66 -0.54 3.26 -9.91
C ARG A 66 0.70 4.04 -9.47
N LYS A 67 1.13 3.84 -8.23
CA LYS A 67 2.35 4.44 -7.69
C LYS A 67 3.59 3.97 -8.44
N LYS A 68 3.75 2.66 -8.64
CA LYS A 68 4.85 2.06 -9.41
C LYS A 68 4.87 2.53 -10.87
N LEU A 69 3.71 2.70 -11.50
CA LEU A 69 3.61 3.30 -12.84
C LEU A 69 4.01 4.77 -12.88
N SER A 70 3.62 5.54 -11.87
CA SER A 70 3.99 6.95 -11.77
C SER A 70 5.51 7.09 -11.71
N HIS A 71 6.18 6.19 -10.99
CA HIS A 71 7.64 6.09 -10.95
C HIS A 71 8.28 5.65 -12.27
N LEU A 72 7.64 4.74 -13.03
CA LEU A 72 8.12 4.33 -14.37
C LEU A 72 8.06 5.46 -15.42
N HIS A 73 7.16 6.42 -15.25
CA HIS A 73 7.05 7.59 -16.13
C HIS A 73 7.88 8.80 -15.65
N GLN A 74 8.50 8.72 -14.47
CA GLN A 74 9.42 9.73 -13.95
C GLN A 74 10.80 9.59 -14.60
N SER A 75 11.53 10.69 -14.65
CA SER A 75 12.94 10.64 -15.06
C SER A 75 13.75 9.82 -14.05
N ASP A 76 14.82 9.16 -14.49
CA ASP A 76 15.69 8.36 -13.61
C ASP A 76 16.11 9.12 -12.34
N GLU A 77 16.36 10.44 -12.45
CA GLU A 77 16.75 11.29 -11.32
C GLU A 77 15.63 11.50 -10.28
N GLU A 78 14.37 11.66 -10.71
CA GLU A 78 13.20 11.70 -9.80
C GLU A 78 12.88 10.33 -9.20
N TYR A 79 13.13 9.25 -9.95
CA TYR A 79 12.98 7.90 -9.46
C TYR A 79 13.97 7.58 -8.34
N PHE A 80 15.25 7.89 -8.52
CA PHE A 80 16.26 7.67 -7.48
C PHE A 80 16.01 8.53 -6.23
N ALA A 81 15.53 9.77 -6.39
CA ALA A 81 15.16 10.63 -5.27
C ALA A 81 13.93 10.10 -4.49
N SER A 82 12.97 9.46 -5.17
CA SER A 82 11.79 8.90 -4.51
C SER A 82 12.02 7.53 -3.85
N ILE A 83 13.04 6.78 -4.28
CA ILE A 83 13.46 5.53 -3.63
C ILE A 83 14.04 5.77 -2.23
N GLU A 84 14.74 6.88 -2.00
CA GLU A 84 15.38 7.15 -0.70
C GLU A 84 14.37 7.53 0.40
N ASP A 85 13.18 8.02 0.05
CA ASP A 85 12.16 8.52 0.99
C ASP A 85 11.01 7.53 1.27
N GLU A 86 10.88 6.43 0.53
CA GLU A 86 9.71 5.55 0.62
C GLU A 86 9.99 4.19 1.24
N GLU A 87 9.36 3.94 2.40
CA GLU A 87 9.05 2.58 2.85
C GLU A 87 8.41 1.81 1.69
N GLY A 88 9.06 0.73 1.27
CA GLY A 88 8.71 -0.05 0.08
C GLY A 88 7.27 -0.57 0.08
N PHE A 89 6.85 -1.09 -1.08
CA PHE A 89 5.51 -1.63 -1.29
C PHE A 89 5.20 -2.80 -0.33
N TRP A 90 3.95 -2.85 0.15
CA TRP A 90 3.46 -3.89 1.06
C TRP A 90 3.06 -5.17 0.31
N LEU A 91 2.46 -5.03 -0.87
CA LEU A 91 2.09 -6.17 -1.72
C LEU A 91 3.08 -6.35 -2.87
N LEU A 92 3.26 -5.32 -3.70
CA LEU A 92 4.21 -5.34 -4.81
C LEU A 92 5.64 -5.52 -4.29
N ASP A 93 6.51 -6.15 -5.09
CA ASP A 93 7.89 -6.54 -4.73
C ASP A 93 8.04 -7.63 -3.65
N ASN A 94 6.94 -8.11 -3.06
CA ASN A 94 6.96 -9.19 -2.06
C ASN A 94 6.15 -10.43 -2.48
N GLY A 95 6.22 -10.79 -3.76
CA GLY A 95 5.55 -11.96 -4.34
C GLY A 95 4.27 -11.66 -5.11
N TRP A 96 3.84 -10.39 -5.17
CA TRP A 96 2.77 -9.94 -6.06
C TRP A 96 3.35 -9.23 -7.29
N GLU A 97 2.92 -9.67 -8.47
CA GLU A 97 3.30 -9.05 -9.74
C GLU A 97 2.39 -7.87 -10.09
N TYR A 98 3.00 -6.93 -10.81
CA TYR A 98 2.33 -5.83 -11.48
C TYR A 98 1.22 -6.37 -12.38
N ASP A 99 0.01 -5.84 -12.23
CA ASP A 99 -1.16 -6.32 -12.96
C ASP A 99 -1.97 -5.14 -13.45
N GLU A 100 -1.81 -4.90 -14.75
CA GLU A 100 -2.43 -3.82 -15.48
C GLU A 100 -3.95 -4.00 -15.59
N GLU A 101 -4.48 -5.22 -15.44
CA GLU A 101 -5.92 -5.49 -15.48
C GLU A 101 -6.65 -5.06 -14.20
N VAL A 102 -5.98 -5.04 -13.06
CA VAL A 102 -6.54 -4.53 -11.79
C VAL A 102 -6.91 -3.05 -11.90
N LEU A 103 -6.09 -2.26 -12.59
CA LEU A 103 -6.39 -0.85 -12.85
C LEU A 103 -7.63 -0.72 -13.73
N ARG A 104 -7.74 -1.54 -14.77
CA ARG A 104 -8.91 -1.57 -15.67
C ARG A 104 -10.19 -1.92 -14.92
N ALA A 105 -10.12 -2.92 -14.03
CA ALA A 105 -11.26 -3.34 -13.21
C ALA A 105 -11.67 -2.31 -12.16
N GLY A 106 -10.72 -1.51 -11.65
CA GLY A 106 -10.97 -0.42 -10.71
C GLY A 106 -11.73 0.76 -11.32
N GLU A 107 -11.63 0.99 -12.64
CA GLU A 107 -12.36 2.03 -13.37
C GLU A 107 -13.79 1.63 -13.77
N GLU A 108 -14.14 0.34 -13.75
CA GLU A 108 -15.44 -0.15 -14.23
C GLU A 108 -16.62 0.09 -13.27
N TRP A 109 -16.39 0.51 -12.02
CA TRP A 109 -17.46 0.80 -11.06
C TRP A 109 -18.07 2.22 -11.20
N LYS A 110 -17.68 2.95 -12.25
CA LYS A 110 -18.24 4.28 -12.59
C LYS A 110 -19.22 4.25 -13.78
N LYS A 111 -19.81 3.11 -14.12
CA LYS A 111 -20.89 3.03 -15.11
C LYS A 111 -22.26 2.78 -14.49
#